data_AF-A0A662K376-F1
#
_entry.id   AF-A0A662K376-F1
#
_cell.length_a   1.000
_cell.length_b   1.000
_cell.length_c   1.000
_cell.angle_alpha   90.00
_cell.angle_beta   90.00
_cell.angle_gamma   90.00
#
_symmetry.space_group_name_H-M   'P 1'
#
loop_
_entity.id
_entity.type
_entity.pdbx_description
1 polymer ?
#
loop_
_entity_poly.entity_id
_entity_poly.type
_entity_poly.pdbx_seq_one_letter_code
_entity_poly.pdbx_strand_id
1 'polypeptide(L)'
;MVKKPGRMYREIKQHAYTRKEYMGGVPMPRITQFDLGDKRGSFPMEISLVCEEKCQIRHTALEAARIAANRYLEKNIGKTGYRLKIKVFPHHVLRENKQATGAGADRVSQGMRASFGKAVGTAARVKEGQAIMSVWVKDEHINIAKDALRRAGMKIPTPFKININKL
;
A
#
# COMPACT_ATOMS: atom_id res chain seq x y z
N MET A 1 21.09 0.18 -0.97
CA MET A 1 20.70 -1.04 -1.74
C MET A 1 19.54 -0.69 -2.67
N VAL A 2 19.71 -0.87 -3.97
CA VAL A 2 18.67 -0.55 -4.96
C VAL A 2 17.48 -1.50 -4.77
N LYS A 3 16.29 -0.95 -4.54
CA LYS A 3 15.06 -1.73 -4.38
C LYS A 3 14.60 -2.23 -5.75
N LYS A 4 14.20 -3.51 -5.83
CA LYS A 4 13.64 -4.07 -7.05
C LYS A 4 12.35 -3.35 -7.48
N PRO A 5 12.07 -3.28 -8.79
CA PRO A 5 10.88 -2.61 -9.30
C PRO A 5 9.61 -3.30 -8.81
N GLY A 6 8.54 -2.52 -8.62
CA GLY A 6 7.27 -3.02 -8.07
C GLY A 6 6.60 -4.10 -8.93
N ARG A 7 6.88 -4.12 -10.24
CA ARG A 7 6.36 -5.10 -11.18
C ARG A 7 6.66 -6.55 -10.79
N MET A 8 7.77 -6.80 -10.10
CA MET A 8 8.18 -8.15 -9.68
C MET A 8 7.27 -8.74 -8.60
N TYR A 9 6.60 -7.88 -7.80
CA TYR A 9 5.78 -8.31 -6.67
C TYR A 9 4.28 -8.16 -6.93
N ARG A 10 3.87 -7.46 -8.00
CA ARG A 10 2.47 -7.10 -8.25
C ARG A 10 1.56 -8.33 -8.31
N GLU A 11 2.01 -9.39 -8.94
CA GLU A 11 1.20 -10.59 -9.20
C GLU A 11 1.22 -11.56 -8.01
N ILE A 12 0.05 -12.05 -7.60
CA ILE A 12 -0.08 -13.03 -6.53
C ILE A 12 0.10 -14.43 -7.13
N LYS A 13 1.32 -14.97 -7.07
CA LYS A 13 1.64 -16.34 -7.54
C LYS A 13 1.76 -17.36 -6.41
N GLN A 14 2.19 -16.91 -5.24
CA GLN A 14 2.60 -17.79 -4.14
C GLN A 14 1.54 -17.85 -3.03
N HIS A 15 1.59 -18.90 -2.22
CA HIS A 15 0.81 -18.99 -0.98
C HIS A 15 1.10 -17.82 -0.04
N ALA A 16 0.18 -17.55 0.88
CA ALA A 16 0.33 -16.47 1.84
C ALA A 16 1.49 -16.77 2.80
N TYR A 17 2.43 -15.83 2.88
CA TYR A 17 3.58 -15.92 3.78
C TYR A 17 3.50 -14.78 4.80
N THR A 18 2.96 -15.07 5.99
CA THR A 18 2.52 -14.06 6.98
C THR A 18 2.97 -14.35 8.42
N ARG A 19 3.16 -15.62 8.79
CA ARG A 19 3.53 -16.06 10.15
C ARG A 19 4.97 -15.69 10.51
N LYS A 20 5.15 -14.58 11.23
CA LYS A 20 6.46 -13.98 11.53
C LYS A 20 7.27 -14.79 12.53
N GLU A 21 6.64 -15.59 13.37
CA GLU A 21 7.27 -16.47 14.35
C GLU A 21 8.19 -17.53 13.71
N TYR A 22 7.96 -17.88 12.44
CA TYR A 22 8.84 -18.75 11.66
C TYR A 22 9.85 -17.97 10.78
N MET A 23 9.95 -16.65 10.94
CA MET A 23 10.76 -15.78 10.07
C MET A 23 11.72 -14.90 10.88
N GLY A 24 13.01 -15.04 10.63
CA GLY A 24 14.02 -14.08 11.09
C GLY A 24 14.13 -12.85 10.18
N GLY A 25 14.29 -11.66 10.76
CA GLY A 25 14.70 -10.45 10.03
C GLY A 25 13.64 -9.84 9.11
N VAL A 26 12.35 -9.95 9.44
CA VAL A 26 11.28 -9.28 8.69
C VAL A 26 11.37 -7.76 8.92
N PRO A 27 11.52 -6.95 7.86
CA PRO A 27 11.63 -5.50 8.01
C PRO A 27 10.29 -4.88 8.41
N MET A 28 10.36 -3.81 9.21
CA MET A 28 9.19 -3.03 9.61
C MET A 28 8.54 -2.35 8.38
N PRO A 29 7.20 -2.39 8.22
CA PRO A 29 6.53 -1.61 7.18
C PRO A 29 6.77 -0.12 7.36
N ARG A 30 6.99 0.58 6.25
CA ARG A 30 7.13 2.05 6.21
C ARG A 30 5.85 2.80 6.57
N ILE A 31 4.69 2.22 6.28
CA ILE A 31 3.40 2.77 6.70
C ILE A 31 3.20 2.46 8.18
N THR A 32 3.07 3.50 8.98
CA THR A 32 2.88 3.41 10.44
C THR A 32 1.51 3.90 10.89
N GLN A 33 0.94 4.87 10.18
CA GLN A 33 -0.35 5.49 10.49
C GLN A 33 -1.40 5.07 9.47
N PHE A 34 -2.51 4.54 9.96
CA PHE A 34 -3.63 4.08 9.13
C PHE A 34 -4.86 4.99 9.19
N ASP A 35 -5.03 5.74 10.29
CA ASP A 35 -6.12 6.69 10.49
C ASP A 35 -5.57 8.12 10.63
N LEU A 36 -6.09 9.05 9.83
CA LEU A 36 -5.69 10.46 9.76
C LEU A 36 -6.91 11.39 9.75
N GLY A 37 -6.66 12.67 10.00
CA GLY A 37 -7.69 13.69 10.15
C GLY A 37 -8.42 13.58 11.50
N ASP A 38 -9.69 13.94 11.50
CA ASP A 38 -10.55 13.76 12.68
C ASP A 38 -11.03 12.31 12.78
N LYS A 39 -10.51 11.58 13.77
CA LYS A 39 -10.81 10.16 14.00
C LYS A 39 -12.17 9.95 14.66
N ARG A 40 -12.71 10.97 15.33
CA ARG A 40 -13.97 10.92 16.10
C ARG A 40 -15.10 11.67 15.39
N GLY A 41 -14.78 12.50 14.41
CA GLY A 41 -15.76 13.23 13.61
C GLY A 41 -16.73 12.30 12.89
N SER A 42 -18.01 12.70 12.88
CA SER A 42 -19.07 12.08 12.09
C SER A 42 -19.20 12.82 10.76
N PHE A 43 -19.19 12.07 9.67
CA PHE A 43 -19.20 12.60 8.31
C PHE A 43 -20.21 11.80 7.49
N PRO A 44 -21.12 12.47 6.76
CA PRO A 44 -22.23 11.81 6.06
C PRO A 44 -21.81 11.08 4.77
N MET A 45 -20.64 11.39 4.19
CA MET A 45 -20.21 10.82 2.93
C MET A 45 -18.96 9.96 3.11
N GLU A 46 -18.97 8.75 2.55
CA GLU A 46 -17.80 7.88 2.42
C GLU A 46 -17.38 7.78 0.96
N ILE A 47 -16.13 8.14 0.67
CA ILE A 47 -15.56 8.02 -0.67
C ILE A 47 -14.41 7.02 -0.58
N SER A 48 -14.47 5.96 -1.36
CA SER A 48 -13.55 4.82 -1.27
C SER A 48 -12.79 4.60 -2.57
N LEU A 49 -11.47 4.41 -2.46
CA LEU A 49 -10.62 3.92 -3.55
C LEU A 49 -10.67 2.40 -3.56
N VAL A 50 -11.15 1.83 -4.66
CA VAL A 50 -11.40 0.40 -4.83
C VAL A 50 -10.46 -0.16 -5.89
N CYS A 51 -9.83 -1.31 -5.61
CA CYS A 51 -9.05 -2.05 -6.60
C CYS A 51 -9.95 -2.69 -7.65
N GLU A 52 -9.58 -2.59 -8.92
CA GLU A 52 -10.24 -3.36 -9.99
C GLU A 52 -9.59 -4.72 -10.23
N GLU A 53 -8.31 -4.88 -9.90
CA GLU A 53 -7.61 -6.16 -10.11
C GLU A 53 -7.05 -6.70 -8.80
N LYS A 54 -6.96 -8.03 -8.72
CA LYS A 54 -6.18 -8.70 -7.67
C LYS A 54 -4.70 -8.34 -7.82
N CYS A 55 -4.09 -7.79 -6.77
CA CYS A 55 -2.65 -7.47 -6.81
C CYS A 55 -2.01 -7.48 -5.41
N GLN A 56 -0.69 -7.35 -5.37
CA GLN A 56 0.04 -7.01 -4.16
C GLN A 56 0.47 -5.54 -4.17
N ILE A 57 0.09 -4.83 -3.12
CA ILE A 57 0.47 -3.43 -2.90
C ILE A 57 1.58 -3.38 -1.87
N ARG A 58 2.75 -2.89 -2.24
CA ARG A 58 3.89 -2.76 -1.31
C ARG A 58 3.58 -1.73 -0.23
N HIS A 59 4.11 -1.95 0.97
CA HIS A 59 4.03 -0.99 2.08
C HIS A 59 4.53 0.43 1.69
N THR A 60 5.53 0.54 0.81
CA THR A 60 6.00 1.83 0.29
C THR A 60 4.98 2.53 -0.60
N ALA A 61 4.21 1.78 -1.38
CA ALA A 61 3.16 2.32 -2.23
C ALA A 61 1.98 2.81 -1.39
N LEU A 62 1.61 2.05 -0.35
CA LEU A 62 0.58 2.47 0.61
C LEU A 62 0.97 3.77 1.32
N GLU A 63 2.22 3.89 1.78
CA GLU A 63 2.70 5.12 2.41
C GLU A 63 2.73 6.31 1.44
N ALA A 64 3.16 6.10 0.19
CA ALA A 64 3.13 7.15 -0.83
C ALA A 64 1.70 7.60 -1.16
N ALA A 65 0.77 6.65 -1.25
CA ALA A 65 -0.64 6.92 -1.49
C ALA A 65 -1.27 7.71 -0.33
N ARG A 66 -0.96 7.32 0.91
CA ARG A 66 -1.37 8.02 2.14
C ARG A 66 -0.90 9.47 2.15
N ILE A 67 0.40 9.70 1.94
CA ILE A 67 0.98 11.06 1.95
C ILE A 67 0.34 11.91 0.85
N ALA A 68 0.15 11.34 -0.34
CA ALA A 68 -0.45 12.04 -1.47
C ALA A 68 -1.90 12.49 -1.20
N ALA A 69 -2.73 11.60 -0.64
CA ALA A 69 -4.09 11.93 -0.22
C ALA A 69 -4.09 12.97 0.91
N ASN A 70 -3.36 12.69 2.00
CA ASN A 70 -3.37 13.53 3.20
C ASN A 70 -2.93 14.96 2.91
N ARG A 71 -1.84 15.15 2.16
CA ARG A 71 -1.32 16.48 1.83
C ARG A 71 -2.34 17.32 1.05
N TYR A 72 -3.11 16.69 0.15
CA TYR A 72 -4.11 17.40 -0.64
C TYR A 72 -5.36 17.73 0.19
N LEU A 73 -5.83 16.78 1.03
CA LEU A 73 -6.96 17.00 1.93
C LEU A 73 -6.65 18.07 2.99
N GLU A 74 -5.48 17.99 3.61
CA GLU A 74 -5.06 18.94 4.64
C GLU A 74 -4.93 20.37 4.10
N LYS A 75 -4.45 20.54 2.86
CA LYS A 75 -4.33 21.86 2.23
C LYS A 75 -5.69 22.51 1.92
N ASN A 76 -6.68 21.74 1.50
CA ASN A 76 -7.93 22.29 0.96
C ASN A 76 -9.10 22.27 1.95
N ILE A 77 -9.14 21.29 2.86
CA ILE A 77 -10.25 21.11 3.82
C ILE A 77 -9.79 21.46 5.25
N GLY A 78 -8.50 21.28 5.54
CA GLY A 78 -7.97 21.34 6.90
C GLY A 78 -8.11 20.02 7.66
N LYS A 79 -7.34 19.85 8.73
CA LYS A 79 -7.17 18.57 9.45
C LYS A 79 -8.45 18.04 10.12
N THR A 80 -9.39 18.93 10.45
CA THR A 80 -10.64 18.58 11.15
C THR A 80 -11.81 18.29 10.22
N GLY A 81 -11.73 18.64 8.94
CA GLY A 81 -12.84 18.50 8.00
C GLY A 81 -12.92 17.17 7.25
N TYR A 82 -12.03 16.21 7.55
CA TYR A 82 -12.06 14.88 6.94
C TYR A 82 -11.54 13.81 7.90
N ARG A 83 -11.91 12.56 7.60
CA ARG A 83 -11.29 11.35 8.14
C ARG A 83 -10.73 10.53 7.00
N LEU A 84 -9.44 10.18 7.04
CA LEU A 84 -8.81 9.31 6.05
C LEU A 84 -8.41 8.00 6.73
N LYS A 85 -8.83 6.86 6.19
CA LYS A 85 -8.43 5.53 6.66
C LYS A 85 -7.88 4.69 5.53
N ILE A 86 -6.71 4.10 5.75
CA ILE A 86 -6.23 2.98 4.95
C ILE A 86 -6.83 1.69 5.52
N LYS A 87 -7.61 0.99 4.70
CA LYS A 87 -8.32 -0.24 5.10
C LYS A 87 -7.44 -1.49 5.01
N VAL A 88 -6.35 -1.44 4.23
CA VAL A 88 -5.48 -2.60 3.97
C VAL A 88 -4.17 -2.54 4.75
N PHE A 89 -3.77 -3.66 5.36
CA PHE A 89 -2.50 -3.78 6.08
C PHE A 89 -1.52 -4.73 5.35
N PRO A 90 -0.22 -4.39 5.28
CA PRO A 90 0.76 -5.20 4.58
C PRO A 90 1.23 -6.40 5.41
N HIS A 91 0.43 -7.47 5.47
CA HIS A 91 0.76 -8.69 6.20
C HIS A 91 1.76 -9.60 5.49
N HIS A 92 1.78 -9.60 4.16
CA HIS A 92 2.55 -10.57 3.39
C HIS A 92 4.03 -10.16 3.33
N VAL A 93 4.93 -11.06 3.70
CA VAL A 93 6.38 -10.82 3.63
C VAL A 93 6.90 -11.18 2.24
N LEU A 94 7.53 -10.21 1.58
CA LEU A 94 8.23 -10.36 0.32
C LEU A 94 9.64 -10.89 0.57
N ARG A 95 10.07 -11.84 -0.26
CA ARG A 95 11.39 -12.46 -0.17
C ARG A 95 12.14 -12.32 -1.49
N GLU A 96 13.45 -12.15 -1.41
CA GLU A 96 14.34 -12.08 -2.57
C GLU A 96 15.57 -12.95 -2.34
N ASN A 97 15.91 -13.78 -3.33
CA ASN A 97 17.24 -14.38 -3.39
C ASN A 97 18.23 -13.32 -3.89
N LYS A 98 18.95 -12.70 -2.94
CA LYS A 98 19.88 -11.60 -3.25
C LYS A 98 21.14 -12.17 -3.90
N GLN A 99 21.31 -11.88 -5.18
CA GLN A 99 22.53 -12.22 -5.93
C GLN A 99 23.58 -11.13 -5.73
N ALA A 100 24.86 -11.53 -5.61
CA ALA A 100 25.97 -10.61 -5.76
C ALA A 100 25.99 -10.07 -7.19
N THR A 101 26.28 -8.78 -7.34
CA THR A 101 26.34 -8.10 -8.64
C THR A 101 27.70 -7.42 -8.79
N GLY A 102 28.28 -7.45 -9.99
CA GLY A 102 29.60 -6.88 -10.29
C GLY A 102 30.55 -7.91 -10.89
N ALA A 103 31.76 -7.47 -11.25
CA ALA A 103 32.81 -8.37 -11.75
C ALA A 103 33.26 -9.33 -10.62
N GLY A 104 33.37 -10.63 -10.93
CA GLY A 104 33.76 -11.65 -9.96
C GLY A 104 32.65 -12.10 -8.99
N ALA A 105 31.39 -11.67 -9.21
CA ALA A 105 30.26 -12.07 -8.38
C ALA A 105 29.99 -13.59 -8.42
N ASP A 106 30.36 -14.24 -9.51
CA ASP A 106 30.33 -15.69 -9.71
C ASP A 106 31.17 -16.44 -8.67
N ARG A 107 32.27 -15.84 -8.19
CA ARG A 107 33.19 -16.45 -7.22
C ARG A 107 32.62 -16.49 -5.80
N VAL A 108 31.67 -15.61 -5.48
CA VAL A 108 31.09 -15.44 -4.14
C VAL A 108 29.62 -15.83 -4.06
N SER A 109 28.92 -15.88 -5.19
CA SER A 109 27.51 -16.27 -5.25
C SER A 109 27.36 -17.79 -5.38
N GLN A 110 26.47 -18.38 -4.60
CA GLN A 110 26.05 -19.79 -4.80
C GLN A 110 25.06 -19.96 -5.95
N GLY A 111 24.81 -18.90 -6.73
CA GLY A 111 23.84 -18.90 -7.82
C GLY A 111 22.43 -19.25 -7.33
N MET A 112 21.85 -20.31 -7.88
CA MET A 112 20.50 -20.77 -7.54
C MET A 112 20.45 -21.91 -6.52
N ARG A 113 21.60 -22.37 -6.01
CA ARG A 113 21.62 -23.34 -4.91
C ARG A 113 21.02 -22.71 -3.66
N ALA A 114 20.12 -23.43 -2.98
CA ALA A 114 19.43 -22.95 -1.78
C ALA A 114 18.79 -21.55 -1.95
N SER A 115 18.12 -21.30 -3.09
CA SER A 115 17.58 -20.00 -3.49
C SER A 115 16.39 -19.48 -2.67
N PHE A 116 16.22 -19.93 -1.42
CA PHE A 116 15.21 -19.41 -0.53
C PHE A 116 15.57 -17.99 -0.09
N GLY A 117 14.83 -17.01 -0.62
CA GLY A 117 15.16 -15.60 -0.44
C GLY A 117 15.14 -15.11 1.00
N LYS A 118 15.81 -14.01 1.28
CA LYS A 118 15.71 -13.28 2.57
C LYS A 118 14.50 -12.34 2.54
N ALA A 119 13.92 -12.03 3.70
CA ALA A 119 12.85 -11.04 3.80
C ALA A 119 13.35 -9.64 3.39
N VAL A 120 12.61 -8.96 2.53
CA VAL A 120 13.00 -7.63 1.98
C VAL A 120 11.96 -6.54 2.20
N GLY A 121 10.72 -6.90 2.48
CA GLY A 121 9.63 -5.95 2.65
C GLY A 121 8.31 -6.64 2.92
N THR A 122 7.27 -5.83 3.10
CA THR A 122 5.90 -6.33 3.24
C THR A 122 4.98 -5.78 2.16
N ALA A 123 3.90 -6.49 1.87
CA ALA A 123 2.87 -6.10 0.93
C ALA A 123 1.48 -6.49 1.45
N ALA A 124 0.47 -5.71 1.06
CA ALA A 124 -0.93 -6.03 1.23
C ALA A 124 -1.40 -6.80 0.00
N ARG A 125 -2.01 -7.98 0.19
CA ARG A 125 -2.70 -8.68 -0.88
C ARG A 125 -4.13 -8.17 -0.94
N VAL A 126 -4.53 -7.67 -2.09
CA VAL A 126 -5.88 -7.13 -2.33
C VAL A 126 -6.61 -7.97 -3.36
N LYS A 127 -7.92 -8.12 -3.15
CA LYS A 127 -8.84 -8.73 -4.12
C LYS A 127 -9.42 -7.65 -5.03
N GLU A 128 -9.94 -8.08 -6.17
CA GLU A 128 -10.81 -7.24 -6.99
C GLU A 128 -12.03 -6.77 -6.18
N GLY A 129 -12.44 -5.52 -6.37
CA GLY A 129 -13.52 -4.88 -5.64
C GLY A 129 -13.19 -4.49 -4.19
N GLN A 130 -11.98 -4.75 -3.70
CA GLN A 130 -11.60 -4.43 -2.32
C GLN A 130 -11.24 -2.94 -2.17
N ALA A 131 -11.82 -2.27 -1.17
CA ALA A 131 -11.46 -0.90 -0.82
C ALA A 131 -10.07 -0.83 -0.16
N ILE A 132 -9.17 -0.03 -0.72
CA ILE A 132 -7.80 0.20 -0.23
C ILE A 132 -7.79 1.28 0.85
N MET A 133 -8.45 2.40 0.55
CA MET A 133 -8.52 3.58 1.39
C MET A 133 -9.88 4.26 1.24
N SER A 134 -10.32 4.89 2.32
CA SER A 134 -11.58 5.61 2.36
C SER A 134 -11.37 6.95 3.02
N VAL A 135 -12.05 7.96 2.48
CA VAL A 135 -12.11 9.31 3.03
C VAL A 135 -13.57 9.58 3.37
N TRP A 136 -13.82 10.00 4.61
CA TRP A 136 -15.11 10.54 4.99
C TRP A 136 -15.04 12.05 5.07
N VAL A 137 -16.04 12.71 4.50
CA VAL A 137 -16.16 14.17 4.41
C VAL A 137 -17.62 14.61 4.50
N LYS A 138 -17.83 15.91 4.65
CA LYS A 138 -19.12 16.56 4.41
C LYS A 138 -19.42 16.67 2.91
N ASP A 139 -20.70 16.86 2.57
CA ASP A 139 -21.19 16.93 1.19
C ASP A 139 -20.47 17.99 0.35
N GLU A 140 -20.10 19.11 0.96
CA GLU A 140 -19.38 20.23 0.32
C GLU A 140 -17.98 19.84 -0.22
N HIS A 141 -17.35 18.80 0.36
CA HIS A 141 -15.96 18.44 0.06
C HIS A 141 -15.80 17.18 -0.79
N ILE A 142 -16.89 16.66 -1.36
CA ILE A 142 -16.87 15.41 -2.15
C ILE A 142 -15.87 15.50 -3.32
N ASN A 143 -15.88 16.60 -4.06
CA ASN A 143 -14.99 16.77 -5.22
C ASN A 143 -13.51 16.78 -4.81
N ILE A 144 -13.19 17.43 -3.69
CA ILE A 144 -11.83 17.50 -3.15
C ILE A 144 -11.37 16.09 -2.71
N ALA A 145 -12.24 15.34 -2.04
CA ALA A 145 -11.92 13.98 -1.63
C ALA A 145 -11.74 13.03 -2.82
N LYS A 146 -12.54 13.17 -3.88
CA LYS A 146 -12.38 12.43 -5.14
C LYS A 146 -11.01 12.68 -5.77
N ASP A 147 -10.58 13.94 -5.83
CA ASP A 147 -9.25 14.30 -6.35
C ASP A 147 -8.11 13.81 -5.46
N ALA A 148 -8.28 13.83 -4.14
CA ALA A 148 -7.32 13.25 -3.20
C ALA A 148 -7.11 11.76 -3.47
N LEU A 149 -8.20 11.01 -3.63
CA LEU A 149 -8.17 9.58 -3.91
C LEU A 149 -7.64 9.26 -5.29
N ARG A 150 -7.92 10.10 -6.31
CA ARG A 150 -7.31 9.97 -7.63
C ARG A 150 -5.78 10.09 -7.55
N ARG A 151 -5.26 11.08 -6.81
CA ARG A 151 -3.81 11.25 -6.60
C ARG A 151 -3.19 10.07 -5.87
N ALA A 152 -3.91 9.50 -4.90
CA ALA A 152 -3.47 8.32 -4.18
C ALA A 152 -3.50 7.06 -5.06
N GLY A 153 -4.54 6.90 -5.88
CA GLY A 153 -4.66 5.81 -6.85
C GLY A 153 -3.49 5.75 -7.83
N MET A 154 -2.95 6.90 -8.25
CA MET A 154 -1.74 6.96 -9.10
C MET A 154 -0.46 6.42 -8.43
N LYS A 155 -0.49 6.11 -7.12
CA LYS A 155 0.62 5.48 -6.39
C LYS A 155 0.45 3.97 -6.24
N ILE A 156 -0.72 3.44 -6.58
CA ILE A 156 -1.09 2.03 -6.43
C ILE A 156 -0.79 1.28 -7.75
N PRO A 157 -0.39 -0.01 -7.70
CA PRO A 157 0.00 -0.76 -8.90
C PRO A 157 -1.17 -1.35 -9.71
N THR A 158 -2.43 -1.06 -9.37
CA THR A 158 -3.63 -1.59 -10.05
C THR A 158 -4.49 -0.45 -10.59
N PRO A 159 -5.23 -0.69 -11.69
CA PRO A 159 -6.40 0.11 -12.02
C PRO A 159 -7.34 0.21 -10.81
N PHE A 160 -8.02 1.34 -10.70
CA PHE A 160 -8.81 1.68 -9.53
C PHE A 160 -10.08 2.41 -9.92
N LYS A 161 -11.13 2.18 -9.13
CA LYS A 161 -12.39 2.93 -9.16
C LYS A 161 -12.53 3.76 -7.89
N ILE A 162 -13.29 4.84 -7.98
CA ILE A 162 -13.67 5.66 -6.84
C ILE A 162 -15.17 5.51 -6.64
N ASN A 163 -15.56 4.92 -5.53
CA ASN A 163 -16.97 4.74 -5.16
C ASN A 163 -17.35 5.84 -4.16
N ILE A 164 -18.54 6.41 -4.35
CA ILE A 164 -19.12 7.41 -3.46
C ILE A 164 -20.34 6.77 -2.82
N ASN A 165 -20.32 6.63 -1.50
CA ASN A 165 -21.42 6.09 -0.72
C ASN A 165 -21.88 7.18 0.25
N LYS A 166 -23.20 7.32 0.40
CA LYS A 166 -23.82 8.11 1.46
C LYS A 166 -24.08 7.17 2.64
N LEU A 167 -23.67 7.59 3.84
CA LEU A 167 -23.86 6.84 5.09
C LEU A 167 -25.23 7.13 5.70
#